data_AF-A0A0E2YXI7-F1
#
_entry.id   AF-A0A0E2YXI7-F1
#
_cell.length_a   1.000
_cell.length_b   1.000
_cell.length_c   1.000
_cell.angle_alpha   90.00
_cell.angle_beta   90.00
_cell.angle_gamma   90.00
#
_symmetry.space_group_name_H-M   'P 1'
#
loop_
_entity.id
_entity.type
_entity.pdbx_description
1 polymer ?
#
loop_
_entity_poly.entity_id
_entity_poly.type
_entity_poly.pdbx_seq_one_letter_code
_entity_poly.pdbx_strand_id
1 'polypeptide(L)'
;EILAQNKVTEILKKHKITGYTSYEVGGMGDEGLRGQGLPEEKNVKIEVVLTEQSAEKIIEEILRTLMPDYAIILYTSDVQVARMEKFV
;
A
#
# COMPACT_ATOMS: atom_id res chain seq x y z
N GLU A 1 15.25 4.06 2.84
CA GLU A 1 14.37 3.07 2.18
C GLU A 1 13.26 2.74 3.17
N ILE A 2 11.99 2.80 2.75
CA ILE A 2 10.86 2.58 3.68
C ILE A 2 10.54 1.08 3.66
N LEU A 3 10.93 0.36 4.72
CA LEU A 3 10.83 -1.12 4.77
C LEU A 3 9.42 -1.65 4.44
N ALA A 4 8.38 -0.99 4.95
CA ALA A 4 6.99 -1.35 4.68
C ALA A 4 6.62 -1.19 3.19
N GLN A 5 7.17 -0.18 2.51
CA GLN A 5 6.93 0.03 1.07
C GLN A 5 7.38 -1.20 0.27
N ASN A 6 8.60 -1.66 0.52
CA ASN A 6 9.17 -2.79 -0.18
C ASN A 6 8.30 -4.04 0.01
N LYS A 7 7.89 -4.30 1.26
CA LYS A 7 7.03 -5.45 1.59
C LYS A 7 5.69 -5.40 0.86
N VAL A 8 5.03 -4.25 0.80
CA VAL A 8 3.80 -4.09 0.02
C VAL A 8 4.06 -4.36 -1.47
N THR A 9 5.13 -3.80 -2.05
CA THR A 9 5.44 -4.02 -3.48
C THR A 9 5.84 -5.46 -3.80
N GLU A 10 6.45 -6.18 -2.86
CA GLU A 10 6.73 -7.62 -2.97
C GLU A 10 5.43 -8.44 -3.02
N ILE A 11 4.46 -8.12 -2.15
CA ILE A 11 3.13 -8.74 -2.16
C ILE A 11 2.42 -8.44 -3.50
N LEU A 12 2.42 -7.19 -3.97
CA LEU A 12 1.82 -6.84 -5.26
C LEU A 12 2.43 -7.66 -6.41
N LYS A 13 3.76 -7.76 -6.47
CA LYS A 13 4.47 -8.57 -7.48
C LYS A 13 4.11 -10.04 -7.39
N LYS A 14 4.01 -10.61 -6.19
CA LYS A 14 3.60 -12.01 -5.95
C LYS A 14 2.21 -12.29 -6.52
N HIS A 15 1.30 -11.33 -6.41
CA HIS A 15 -0.05 -11.39 -7.01
C HIS A 15 -0.09 -10.93 -8.47
N LYS A 16 1.07 -10.81 -9.14
CA LYS A 16 1.23 -10.40 -10.55
C LYS A 16 0.74 -8.98 -10.86
N ILE A 17 0.62 -8.12 -9.85
CA ILE A 17 0.30 -6.72 -10.02
C ILE A 17 1.59 -5.96 -10.32
N THR A 18 1.63 -5.29 -11.47
CA THR A 18 2.85 -4.63 -11.99
C THR A 18 2.80 -3.12 -11.93
N GLY A 19 1.61 -2.52 -11.78
CA GLY A 19 1.43 -1.08 -11.70
C GLY A 19 0.96 -0.63 -10.31
N TYR A 20 1.62 0.37 -9.76
CA TYR A 20 1.19 1.11 -8.57
C TYR A 20 1.79 2.53 -8.63
N THR A 21 1.22 3.46 -7.87
CA THR A 21 1.81 4.79 -7.65
C THR A 21 2.16 4.93 -6.18
N SER A 22 3.26 5.61 -5.88
CA SER A 22 3.70 5.87 -4.50
C SER A 22 4.00 7.33 -4.25
N TYR A 23 3.64 7.81 -3.07
CA TYR A 23 3.87 9.18 -2.61
C TYR A 23 4.61 9.14 -1.27
N GLU A 24 5.63 9.98 -1.11
CA GLU A 24 6.18 10.29 0.21
C GLU A 24 5.19 11.20 0.94
N VAL A 25 4.79 10.83 2.16
CA VAL A 25 3.80 11.57 2.95
C VAL A 25 4.26 11.71 4.41
N GLY A 26 3.78 12.77 5.07
CA GLY A 26 3.87 12.93 6.52
C GLY A 26 2.52 12.64 7.17
N GLY A 27 2.51 12.35 8.47
CA GLY A 27 1.25 12.13 9.18
C GLY A 27 1.43 11.88 10.67
N MET A 28 0.33 12.00 11.42
CA MET A 28 0.27 11.67 12.83
C MET A 28 -0.78 10.56 13.00
N GLY A 29 -0.40 9.49 13.68
CA GLY A 29 -1.32 8.45 14.14
C GLY A 29 -1.40 8.45 15.67
N ASP A 30 -2.13 7.50 16.22
CA ASP A 30 -2.30 7.36 17.67
C ASP A 30 -0.96 7.08 18.40
N GLU A 31 0.00 6.47 17.71
CA GLU A 31 1.36 6.24 18.22
C GLU A 31 2.32 7.42 18.01
N GLY A 32 1.82 8.57 17.55
CA GLY A 32 2.57 9.82 17.44
C GLY A 32 2.84 10.32 16.01
N LEU A 33 3.65 11.37 15.92
CA LEU A 33 4.06 12.03 14.67
C LEU A 33 5.14 11.20 13.96
N ARG A 34 4.91 10.88 12.68
CA ARG A 34 5.92 10.31 11.77
C ARG A 34 6.11 11.23 10.56
N GLY A 35 7.37 11.41 10.14
CA GLY A 35 7.72 12.18 8.95
C GLY A 35 8.21 13.61 9.19
N GLN A 36 8.58 13.97 10.42
CA GLN A 36 9.24 15.24 10.76
C GLN A 36 10.59 14.99 11.45
N GLY A 37 11.57 14.50 10.70
CA GLY A 37 12.90 14.22 11.26
C GLY A 37 13.77 13.41 10.33
N LEU A 38 14.09 12.18 10.71
CA LEU A 38 15.04 11.31 10.02
C LEU A 38 14.41 10.67 8.76
N PRO A 39 15.19 10.37 7.70
CA PRO A 39 14.68 9.71 6.49
C PRO A 39 13.94 8.38 6.73
N GLU A 40 14.22 7.74 7.87
CA GLU A 40 13.63 6.47 8.32
C GLU A 40 12.24 6.63 8.96
N GLU A 41 11.82 7.88 9.24
CA GLU A 41 10.52 8.20 9.85
C GLU A 41 9.45 8.57 8.82
N LYS A 42 9.78 8.50 7.53
CA LYS A 42 8.87 8.90 6.45
C LYS A 42 7.80 7.85 6.20
N ASN A 43 6.56 8.30 6.05
CA ASN A 43 5.47 7.45 5.62
C ASN A 43 5.42 7.38 4.09
N VAL A 44 4.89 6.28 3.56
CA VAL A 44 4.56 6.14 2.15
C VAL A 44 3.07 5.92 2.00
N LYS A 45 2.48 6.54 0.98
CA LYS A 45 1.15 6.16 0.49
C LYS A 45 1.33 5.40 -0.81
N ILE A 46 0.73 4.22 -0.91
CA ILE A 46 0.70 3.41 -2.13
C ILE A 46 -0.73 3.36 -2.63
N GLU A 47 -0.93 3.66 -3.91
CA GLU A 47 -2.21 3.55 -4.59
C GLU A 47 -2.09 2.54 -5.73
N VAL A 48 -3.07 1.63 -5.80
CA VAL A 48 -3.11 0.56 -6.79
C VAL A 48 -4.55 0.36 -7.24
N VAL A 49 -4.74 0.21 -8.55
CA VAL A 49 -6.02 -0.17 -9.16
C VAL A 49 -6.01 -1.69 -9.33
N LEU A 50 -7.03 -2.35 -8.79
CA LEU A 50 -7.17 -3.80 -8.79
C LEU A 50 -8.59 -4.19 -9.20
N THR A 51 -8.73 -5.40 -9.73
CA THR A 51 -10.01 -6.09 -9.73
C THR A 51 -10.40 -6.46 -8.30
N GLU A 52 -11.70 -6.59 -8.03
CA GLU A 52 -12.22 -6.96 -6.71
C GLU A 52 -11.60 -8.25 -6.17
N GLN A 53 -11.53 -9.29 -7.01
CA GLN A 53 -10.92 -10.57 -6.64
C GLN A 53 -9.43 -10.45 -6.27
N SER A 54 -8.67 -9.60 -6.97
CA SER A 54 -7.25 -9.37 -6.64
C SER A 54 -7.11 -8.54 -5.37
N ALA A 55 -7.98 -7.55 -5.18
CA ALA A 55 -8.00 -6.72 -3.97
C ALA A 55 -8.23 -7.58 -2.72
N GLU A 56 -9.22 -8.47 -2.71
CA GLU A 56 -9.49 -9.36 -1.57
C GLU A 56 -8.25 -10.16 -1.14
N LYS A 57 -7.59 -10.82 -2.10
CA LYS A 57 -6.40 -11.66 -1.84
C LYS A 57 -5.21 -10.86 -1.30
N ILE A 58 -4.97 -9.67 -1.86
CA ILE A 58 -3.86 -8.81 -1.47
C ILE A 58 -4.12 -8.21 -0.08
N ILE A 59 -5.34 -7.74 0.17
CA ILE A 59 -5.75 -7.19 1.46
C ILE A 59 -5.61 -8.25 2.55
N GLU A 60 -6.09 -9.47 2.32
CA GLU A 60 -5.94 -10.57 3.28
C GLU A 60 -4.47 -10.83 3.62
N GLU A 61 -3.59 -10.84 2.61
CA GLU A 61 -2.16 -11.05 2.82
C GLU A 61 -1.51 -9.90 3.61
N ILE A 62 -1.84 -8.64 3.30
CA ILE A 62 -1.34 -7.47 4.04
C ILE A 62 -1.81 -7.50 5.50
N LEU A 63 -3.10 -7.78 5.73
CA LEU A 63 -3.66 -7.87 7.08
C LEU A 63 -2.97 -8.96 7.90
N ARG A 64 -2.69 -10.11 7.29
CA ARG A 64 -2.03 -11.23 7.98
C ARG A 64 -0.54 -11.01 8.22
N THR A 65 0.17 -10.36 7.28
CA THR A 65 1.65 -10.34 7.28
C THR A 65 2.28 -9.02 7.67
N LEU A 66 1.58 -7.90 7.53
CA LEU A 66 2.15 -6.58 7.78
C LEU A 66 1.48 -5.83 8.93
N MET A 67 0.15 -5.94 9.12
CA MET A 67 -0.52 -5.24 10.23
C MET A 67 0.03 -5.58 11.63
N PRO A 68 0.55 -6.79 11.92
CA PRO A 68 1.13 -7.06 13.24
C PRO A 68 2.38 -6.25 13.55
N ASP A 69 3.17 -5.90 12.54
CA ASP A 69 4.53 -5.36 12.70
C ASP A 69 4.65 -3.91 12.22
N TYR A 70 3.66 -3.40 11.47
CA TYR A 70 3.70 -2.07 10.86
C TYR A 70 2.39 -1.31 11.09
N ALA A 71 2.51 -0.03 11.45
CA ALA A 71 1.39 0.89 11.46
C ALA A 71 0.96 1.21 10.02
N ILE A 72 -0.13 0.59 9.57
CA ILE A 72 -0.67 0.73 8.21
C ILE A 72 -2.13 1.18 8.29
N ILE A 73 -2.47 2.18 7.48
CA ILE A 73 -3.87 2.50 7.16
C ILE A 73 -4.14 1.93 5.77
N LEU A 74 -5.11 1.02 5.69
CA LEU A 74 -5.56 0.40 4.45
C LEU A 74 -7.04 0.68 4.24
N TYR A 75 -7.40 1.17 3.07
CA TYR A 75 -8.78 1.42 2.67
C TYR A 75 -8.95 1.15 1.17
N THR A 76 -10.20 0.95 0.75
CA THR A 76 -10.58 0.76 -0.66
C THR A 76 -11.61 1.79 -1.08
N SER A 77 -11.71 2.01 -2.39
CA SER A 77 -12.76 2.80 -3.01
C SER A 77 -13.00 2.26 -4.41
N ASP A 78 -14.25 2.24 -4.84
CA ASP A 78 -14.59 1.92 -6.21
C ASP A 78 -14.16 3.07 -7.13
N VAL A 79 -13.59 2.72 -8.28
CA VAL A 79 -13.13 3.68 -9.29
C VAL A 79 -13.52 3.21 -10.68
N GLN A 80 -13.83 4.16 -11.56
CA GLN A 80 -13.97 3.90 -12.99
C GLN A 80 -12.67 4.27 -13.69
N VAL A 81 -12.13 3.34 -14.49
CA VAL A 81 -10.81 3.47 -15.10
C VAL A 81 -10.94 3.44 -16.61
N ALA A 82 -10.39 4.45 -17.28
CA ALA A 82 -10.22 4.42 -18.72
C ALA A 82 -9.18 3.36 -19.10
N ARG A 83 -9.44 2.60 -20.18
CA ARG A 83 -8.60 1.48 -20.62
C ARG A 83 -8.45 0.36 -19.58
N MET A 84 -9.59 -0.14 -19.08
CA MET A 84 -9.65 -1.20 -18.07
C MET A 84 -8.90 -2.48 -18.49
N GLU A 85 -8.73 -2.73 -19.79
CA GLU A 85 -7.97 -3.86 -20.33
C GLU A 85 -6.51 -3.92 -19.89
N LYS A 86 -5.96 -2.83 -19.34
CA LYS A 86 -4.59 -2.78 -18.79
C LYS A 86 -4.48 -3.23 -17.33
N PHE A 87 -5.61 -3.46 -16.65
CA PHE A 87 -5.67 -3.69 -15.19
C PHE A 87 -6.29 -5.04 -14.81
N VAL A 88 -6.18 -6.04 -15.71
CA VAL A 88 -6.73 -7.40 -15.56
C VAL A 88 -5.70 -8.35 -14.96
#